data_AF-A0A8S1MDS9-F1
#
_entry.id   AF-A0A8S1MDS9-F1
#
_cell.length_a   1.000
_cell.length_b   1.000
_cell.length_c   1.000
_cell.angle_alpha   90.00
_cell.angle_beta   90.00
_cell.angle_gamma   90.00
#
_symmetry.space_group_name_H-M   'P 1'
#
loop_
_entity.id
_entity.type
_entity.pdbx_description
1 polymer ?
#
loop_
_entity_poly.entity_id
_entity_poly.type
_entity_poly.pdbx_seq_one_letter_code
_entity_poly.pdbx_strand_id
1 'polypeptide(L)'
;MNGFKFVNDNLKSNKIKINGNLNKMNTDEKNEKNEFKHILVSIINQISMELNFMIFPAPKHSYREEHLRELVKIPYYDDLFKFYQSSPKTRIQFHKIDPFKPPEEIPNDVSQLSIYDDQVDELPSQRIPRMNQTISVECRQQRQQNINNLKVLITPRISSNSNELNSLNKNKNYKCSKQIPCLYLKALIPTKKTILYFHANCEDLLSSYNLVDFLRHNMKMNVLSVEYPGYGVYQGQPNEENILKDAEYLYKYVAFHSVVQEKNMIVMGRSIGTGVACHLASLFQPGLLVLISPFLSLQEIVNEKYPLVKKMVKERFVNKDKIQQVKSPVYILHGVKDNIVSVEQGKKLYELCNSACLIRTPPEMTHTRFQFENDLCQPLLNFMRQLNLL
;
A
#
# COMPACT_ATOMS: atom_id res chain seq x y z
N MET A 1 -0.86 -25.67 -6.22
CA MET A 1 0.54 -26.16 -6.39
C MET A 1 0.62 -27.48 -7.15
N ASN A 2 -0.27 -28.47 -6.92
CA ASN A 2 -0.20 -29.79 -7.56
C ASN A 2 -0.41 -29.77 -9.09
N GLY A 3 -1.27 -28.90 -9.63
CA GLY A 3 -1.49 -28.78 -11.09
C GLY A 3 -0.27 -28.28 -11.87
N PHE A 4 0.54 -27.40 -11.29
CA PHE A 4 1.74 -26.85 -11.93
C PHE A 4 2.87 -27.86 -12.08
N LYS A 5 3.10 -28.65 -11.05
CA LYS A 5 4.06 -29.75 -11.08
C LYS A 5 3.63 -30.80 -12.10
N PHE A 6 2.34 -31.17 -12.10
CA PHE A 6 1.77 -32.09 -13.09
C PHE A 6 2.00 -31.64 -14.54
N VAL A 7 1.83 -30.35 -14.86
CA VAL A 7 2.06 -29.85 -16.23
C VAL A 7 3.52 -29.68 -16.58
N ASN A 8 4.37 -29.23 -15.66
CA ASN A 8 5.80 -29.18 -15.93
C ASN A 8 6.36 -30.59 -16.15
N ASP A 9 5.91 -31.57 -15.37
CA ASP A 9 6.31 -32.97 -15.49
C ASP A 9 5.75 -33.59 -16.79
N ASN A 10 4.50 -33.28 -17.18
CA ASN A 10 3.92 -33.72 -18.46
C ASN A 10 4.50 -33.03 -19.69
N LEU A 11 4.86 -31.74 -19.63
CA LEU A 11 5.54 -31.05 -20.73
C LEU A 11 6.99 -31.52 -20.88
N LYS A 12 7.64 -31.90 -19.78
CA LYS A 12 8.98 -32.51 -19.80
C LYS A 12 8.95 -33.94 -20.33
N SER A 13 7.97 -34.76 -19.91
CA SER A 13 7.85 -36.15 -20.35
C SER A 13 7.43 -36.27 -21.83
N ASN A 14 6.57 -35.39 -22.33
CA ASN A 14 6.03 -35.45 -23.69
C ASN A 14 6.86 -34.70 -24.75
N LYS A 15 8.06 -34.23 -24.41
CA LYS A 15 9.04 -33.78 -25.43
C LYS A 15 9.61 -34.93 -26.28
N ILE A 16 9.26 -36.18 -25.97
CA ILE A 16 9.59 -37.37 -26.76
C ILE A 16 8.30 -37.87 -27.42
N LYS A 17 8.12 -37.61 -28.73
CA LYS A 17 7.11 -38.16 -29.70
C LYS A 17 6.19 -37.17 -30.43
N ILE A 18 6.43 -35.85 -30.44
CA ILE A 18 5.63 -34.94 -31.30
C ILE A 18 6.25 -34.72 -32.71
N ASN A 19 7.48 -35.18 -32.95
CA ASN A 19 8.17 -35.05 -34.25
C ASN A 19 7.82 -36.12 -35.31
N GLY A 20 6.73 -36.89 -35.12
CA GLY A 20 6.26 -37.88 -36.10
C GLY A 20 5.42 -37.26 -37.21
N ASN A 21 5.81 -37.52 -38.47
CA ASN A 21 5.17 -37.05 -39.70
C ASN A 21 3.71 -37.55 -39.79
N LEU A 22 2.73 -36.63 -39.80
CA LEU A 22 1.27 -36.90 -39.76
C LEU A 22 0.77 -37.81 -40.89
N ASN A 23 1.52 -37.89 -41.99
CA ASN A 23 1.16 -38.67 -43.17
C ASN A 23 1.43 -40.19 -43.03
N LYS A 24 2.05 -40.64 -41.92
CA LYS A 24 2.32 -42.07 -41.64
C LYS A 24 1.54 -42.66 -40.47
N MET A 25 0.65 -41.90 -39.83
CA MET A 25 -0.13 -42.35 -38.66
C MET A 25 -1.47 -42.94 -39.07
N ASN A 26 -1.84 -44.07 -38.48
CA ASN A 26 -3.15 -44.70 -38.65
C ASN A 26 -4.26 -43.86 -37.97
N THR A 27 -5.52 -44.14 -38.30
CA THR A 27 -6.69 -43.38 -37.81
C THR A 27 -6.79 -43.31 -36.29
N ASP A 28 -6.46 -44.40 -35.59
CA ASP A 28 -6.53 -44.47 -34.14
C ASP A 28 -5.42 -43.63 -33.46
N GLU A 29 -4.20 -43.65 -34.01
CA GLU A 29 -3.08 -42.80 -33.52
C GLU A 29 -3.36 -41.30 -33.74
N LYS A 30 -4.06 -40.94 -34.82
CA LYS A 30 -4.49 -39.55 -35.07
C LYS A 30 -5.55 -39.10 -34.07
N ASN A 31 -6.48 -39.99 -33.71
CA ASN A 31 -7.52 -39.72 -32.72
C ASN A 31 -6.92 -39.56 -31.32
N GLU A 32 -6.04 -40.46 -30.88
CA GLU A 32 -5.34 -40.32 -29.59
C GLU A 32 -4.50 -39.03 -29.53
N LYS A 33 -3.80 -38.67 -30.62
CA LYS A 33 -3.01 -37.42 -30.67
C LYS A 33 -3.89 -36.16 -30.63
N ASN A 34 -5.09 -36.21 -31.21
CA ASN A 34 -6.05 -35.10 -31.17
C ASN A 34 -6.74 -34.98 -29.81
N GLU A 35 -7.10 -36.10 -29.18
CA GLU A 35 -7.64 -36.15 -27.82
C GLU A 35 -6.61 -35.64 -26.81
N PHE A 36 -5.35 -36.07 -26.94
CA PHE A 36 -4.25 -35.58 -26.13
C PHE A 36 -4.01 -34.07 -26.33
N LYS A 37 -4.08 -33.56 -27.57
CA LYS A 37 -4.04 -32.11 -27.84
C LYS A 37 -5.19 -31.37 -27.17
N HIS A 38 -6.41 -31.91 -27.23
CA HIS A 38 -7.58 -31.32 -26.58
C HIS A 38 -7.44 -31.28 -25.05
N ILE A 39 -6.99 -32.37 -24.44
CA ILE A 39 -6.71 -32.44 -23.00
C ILE A 39 -5.61 -31.45 -22.62
N LEU A 40 -4.53 -31.38 -23.39
CA LEU A 40 -3.43 -30.44 -23.16
C LEU A 40 -3.92 -29.00 -23.27
N VAL A 41 -4.71 -28.65 -24.30
CA VAL A 41 -5.30 -27.31 -24.47
C VAL A 41 -6.26 -26.98 -23.32
N SER A 42 -7.08 -27.93 -22.88
CA SER A 42 -8.00 -27.75 -21.75
C SER A 42 -7.24 -27.48 -20.44
N ILE A 43 -6.21 -28.29 -20.16
CA ILE A 43 -5.32 -28.12 -19.00
C ILE A 43 -4.57 -26.78 -19.08
N ILE A 44 -4.06 -26.43 -20.26
CA ILE A 44 -3.39 -25.14 -20.54
C ILE A 44 -4.35 -23.98 -20.30
N ASN A 45 -5.60 -24.06 -20.75
CA ASN A 45 -6.60 -23.03 -20.57
C ASN A 45 -7.03 -22.90 -19.11
N GLN A 46 -7.21 -24.01 -18.41
CA GLN A 46 -7.54 -24.02 -16.98
C GLN A 46 -6.41 -23.43 -16.13
N ILE A 47 -5.16 -23.79 -16.44
CA ILE A 47 -3.97 -23.23 -15.78
C ILE A 47 -3.76 -21.77 -16.17
N SER A 48 -3.98 -21.41 -17.43
CA SER A 48 -3.93 -20.01 -17.89
C SER A 48 -4.96 -19.17 -17.15
N MET A 49 -6.17 -19.68 -16.91
CA MET A 49 -7.14 -19.01 -16.04
C MET A 49 -6.60 -18.89 -14.61
N GLU A 50 -6.19 -19.98 -13.96
CA GLU A 50 -5.65 -19.93 -12.59
C GLU A 50 -4.43 -19.00 -12.45
N LEU A 51 -3.55 -18.95 -13.45
CA LEU A 51 -2.38 -18.08 -13.50
C LEU A 51 -2.73 -16.61 -13.78
N ASN A 52 -3.71 -16.36 -14.65
CA ASN A 52 -4.21 -15.01 -14.89
C ASN A 52 -4.94 -14.43 -13.67
N PHE A 53 -5.36 -15.27 -12.72
CA PHE A 53 -5.99 -14.86 -11.46
C PHE A 53 -5.03 -14.88 -10.26
N MET A 54 -3.71 -14.82 -10.44
CA MET A 54 -2.73 -14.81 -9.31
C MET A 54 -2.84 -13.64 -8.32
N ILE A 55 -3.90 -12.83 -8.43
CA ILE A 55 -4.39 -11.91 -7.41
C ILE A 55 -5.59 -12.61 -6.75
N PHE A 56 -5.32 -13.30 -5.63
CA PHE A 56 -6.32 -14.08 -4.91
C PHE A 56 -6.79 -13.29 -3.69
N PRO A 57 -8.02 -12.75 -3.72
CA PRO A 57 -8.54 -12.03 -2.59
C PRO A 57 -8.66 -12.96 -1.39
N ALA A 58 -8.38 -12.45 -0.20
CA ALA A 58 -8.77 -13.14 1.01
C ALA A 58 -10.28 -13.43 0.96
N PRO A 59 -10.75 -14.63 1.36
CA PRO A 59 -12.16 -14.97 1.30
C PRO A 59 -13.01 -13.95 2.06
N LYS A 60 -14.06 -13.40 1.42
CA LYS A 60 -14.95 -12.35 1.97
C LYS A 60 -15.66 -12.68 3.30
N HIS A 61 -15.45 -13.87 3.85
CA HIS A 61 -16.21 -14.42 4.98
C HIS A 61 -15.41 -14.52 6.29
N SER A 62 -14.14 -14.11 6.31
CA SER A 62 -13.31 -14.19 7.53
C SER A 62 -13.75 -13.19 8.61
N TYR A 63 -14.23 -12.01 8.26
CA TYR A 63 -14.67 -11.00 9.22
C TYR A 63 -15.64 -9.96 8.60
N ARG A 64 -16.34 -9.23 9.46
CA ARG A 64 -17.28 -8.16 9.07
C ARG A 64 -16.70 -6.77 9.35
N GLU A 65 -17.21 -5.73 8.69
CA GLU A 65 -16.74 -4.35 8.86
C GLU A 65 -16.79 -3.88 10.32
N GLU A 66 -17.78 -4.30 11.09
CA GLU A 66 -17.91 -3.95 12.51
C GLU A 66 -16.74 -4.43 13.39
N HIS A 67 -15.92 -5.36 12.90
CA HIS A 67 -14.73 -5.85 13.61
C HIS A 67 -13.54 -4.88 13.49
N LEU A 68 -13.59 -3.87 12.60
CA LEU A 68 -12.53 -2.89 12.39
C LEU A 68 -12.97 -1.50 12.86
N ARG A 69 -12.69 -1.17 14.12
CA ARG A 69 -13.09 0.11 14.72
C ARG A 69 -12.41 1.32 14.08
N GLU A 70 -11.22 1.12 13.54
CA GLU A 70 -10.38 2.13 12.89
C GLU A 70 -10.56 2.14 11.36
N LEU A 71 -11.58 1.44 10.85
CA LEU A 71 -11.93 1.45 9.44
C LEU A 71 -12.40 2.85 9.02
N VAL A 72 -11.73 3.41 8.03
CA VAL A 72 -12.11 4.65 7.36
C VAL A 72 -12.40 4.36 5.90
N LYS A 73 -13.36 5.08 5.32
CA LYS A 73 -13.74 4.94 3.91
C LYS A 73 -13.41 6.22 3.17
N ILE A 74 -12.41 6.17 2.30
CA ILE A 74 -12.01 7.32 1.49
C ILE A 74 -12.95 7.40 0.29
N PRO A 75 -13.70 8.51 0.12
CA PRO A 75 -14.59 8.65 -1.03
C PRO A 75 -13.75 8.81 -2.31
N TYR A 76 -14.13 8.05 -3.35
CA TYR A 76 -13.54 8.11 -4.67
C TYR A 76 -14.40 8.98 -5.59
N TYR A 77 -13.82 10.06 -6.10
CA TYR A 77 -14.45 10.98 -7.03
C TYR A 77 -13.71 10.93 -8.36
N ASP A 78 -14.34 10.36 -9.39
CA ASP A 78 -13.73 10.19 -10.73
C ASP A 78 -13.28 11.52 -11.36
N ASP A 79 -13.92 12.64 -11.00
CA ASP A 79 -13.68 13.95 -11.61
C ASP A 79 -12.70 14.84 -10.83
N LEU A 80 -12.37 14.48 -9.59
CA LEU A 80 -11.54 15.30 -8.69
C LEU A 80 -10.18 15.62 -9.33
N PHE A 81 -9.55 14.64 -9.98
CA PHE A 81 -8.20 14.79 -10.54
C PHE A 81 -8.17 15.12 -12.04
N LYS A 82 -9.29 14.98 -12.76
CA LYS A 82 -9.41 15.50 -14.14
C LYS A 82 -9.26 17.02 -14.16
N PHE A 83 -9.73 17.70 -13.11
CA PHE A 83 -9.62 19.14 -12.93
C PHE A 83 -8.18 19.63 -12.66
N TYR A 84 -7.39 18.85 -11.91
CA TYR A 84 -5.98 19.16 -11.66
C TYR A 84 -5.10 18.97 -12.91
N GLN A 85 -5.46 18.06 -13.82
CA GLN A 85 -4.73 17.86 -15.08
C GLN A 85 -5.00 18.96 -16.12
N SER A 86 -6.17 19.59 -16.09
CA SER A 86 -6.55 20.67 -17.02
C SER A 86 -6.20 22.08 -16.54
N SER A 87 -5.79 22.23 -15.28
CA SER A 87 -5.17 23.46 -14.79
C SER A 87 -3.76 23.56 -15.40
N PRO A 88 -3.32 24.73 -15.93
CA PRO A 88 -2.03 24.85 -16.59
C PRO A 88 -0.97 24.32 -15.65
N LYS A 89 -0.18 23.32 -16.13
CA LYS A 89 0.86 22.61 -15.39
C LYS A 89 1.38 23.51 -14.30
N THR A 90 0.97 23.27 -13.05
CA THR A 90 1.56 23.98 -11.91
C THR A 90 3.00 23.48 -11.87
N ARG A 91 3.87 24.19 -12.60
CA ARG A 91 5.31 24.11 -12.45
C ARG A 91 5.51 24.57 -11.03
N ILE A 92 5.68 23.62 -10.12
CA ILE A 92 6.14 23.92 -8.77
C ILE A 92 7.53 24.53 -8.96
N GLN A 93 7.59 25.86 -9.03
CA GLN A 93 8.85 26.59 -8.97
C GLN A 93 9.28 26.55 -7.51
N PHE A 94 10.34 25.80 -7.23
CA PHE A 94 11.08 25.94 -5.98
C PHE A 94 11.69 27.34 -5.97
N HIS A 95 11.20 28.23 -5.11
CA HIS A 95 11.93 29.45 -4.83
C HIS A 95 13.25 29.06 -4.14
N LYS A 96 14.39 29.40 -4.77
CA LYS A 96 15.69 29.35 -4.10
C LYS A 96 15.63 30.29 -2.91
N ILE A 97 15.63 29.73 -1.70
CA ILE A 97 15.95 30.47 -0.49
C ILE A 97 17.47 30.60 -0.47
N ASP A 98 17.97 31.82 -0.46
CA ASP A 98 19.38 32.14 -0.30
C ASP A 98 19.84 31.72 1.10
N PRO A 99 20.78 30.76 1.23
CA PRO A 99 21.20 30.23 2.53
C PRO A 99 22.03 31.20 3.38
N PHE A 100 22.33 32.42 2.89
CA PHE A 100 23.19 33.38 3.58
C PHE A 100 22.51 34.68 4.00
N LYS A 101 21.17 34.77 3.97
CA LYS A 101 20.47 35.92 4.56
C LYS A 101 20.24 35.68 6.06
N PRO A 102 20.88 36.44 6.98
CA PRO A 102 20.62 36.28 8.40
C PRO A 102 19.19 36.79 8.73
N PRO A 103 18.50 36.16 9.70
CA PRO A 103 17.17 36.61 10.11
C PRO A 103 17.24 37.99 10.75
N GLU A 104 16.34 38.89 10.34
CA GLU A 104 16.15 40.22 10.95
C GLU A 104 15.76 40.08 12.43
N GLU A 105 16.28 41.00 13.25
CA GLU A 105 16.27 41.00 14.71
C GLU A 105 14.86 40.90 15.32
N ILE A 106 14.72 40.03 16.32
CA ILE A 106 13.55 39.96 17.20
C ILE A 106 13.82 40.91 18.38
N PRO A 107 12.91 41.83 18.75
CA PRO A 107 13.11 42.66 19.93
C PRO A 107 13.07 41.84 21.22
N ASN A 108 14.01 42.16 22.11
CA ASN A 108 14.11 41.74 23.50
C ASN A 108 12.86 42.14 24.31
N ASP A 109 12.34 41.24 25.16
CA ASP A 109 12.52 41.35 26.61
C ASP A 109 12.18 40.04 27.35
N VAL A 110 12.78 39.86 28.52
CA VAL A 110 13.13 38.61 29.20
C VAL A 110 12.44 38.52 30.56
N SER A 111 12.04 37.32 30.99
CA SER A 111 12.21 36.83 32.39
C SER A 111 11.65 35.40 32.52
N GLN A 112 12.51 34.38 32.53
CA GLN A 112 13.02 33.68 33.74
C GLN A 112 11.94 32.94 34.56
N LEU A 113 11.93 31.60 34.48
CA LEU A 113 12.40 30.71 35.57
C LEU A 113 12.12 29.23 35.22
N SER A 114 13.20 28.46 35.21
CA SER A 114 13.23 27.01 35.41
C SER A 114 12.64 26.61 36.76
N ILE A 115 12.09 25.39 36.88
CA ILE A 115 12.35 24.42 37.95
C ILE A 115 11.69 23.07 37.55
N TYR A 116 12.50 22.01 37.59
CA TYR A 116 12.05 20.61 37.70
C TYR A 116 11.63 20.36 39.14
N ASP A 117 10.55 19.61 39.38
CA ASP A 117 10.41 18.86 40.63
C ASP A 117 9.78 17.49 40.35
N ASP A 118 10.57 16.46 40.65
CA ASP A 118 10.17 15.07 40.79
C ASP A 118 9.59 14.88 42.19
N GLN A 119 8.30 14.54 42.34
CA GLN A 119 7.85 13.69 43.45
C GLN A 119 6.67 12.81 43.03
N VAL A 120 6.91 11.51 43.14
CA VAL A 120 5.95 10.42 43.22
C VAL A 120 5.23 10.53 44.57
N ASP A 121 3.90 10.40 44.60
CA ASP A 121 3.21 9.54 45.58
C ASP A 121 1.68 9.43 45.35
N GLU A 122 1.24 8.18 45.48
CA GLU A 122 -0.04 7.64 45.97
C GLU A 122 -1.41 8.11 45.41
N LEU A 123 -2.13 7.13 44.85
CA LEU A 123 -3.60 7.12 44.72
C LEU A 123 -4.26 7.05 46.11
N PRO A 124 -5.41 7.73 46.28
CA PRO A 124 -6.52 7.06 46.93
C PRO A 124 -7.86 7.21 46.20
N SER A 125 -8.62 6.13 46.27
CA SER A 125 -10.04 5.97 45.94
C SER A 125 -10.97 6.99 46.65
N GLN A 126 -12.01 7.48 45.97
CA GLN A 126 -13.43 7.25 46.32
C GLN A 126 -14.43 8.29 45.76
N ARG A 127 -15.62 7.75 45.42
CA ARG A 127 -16.99 8.30 45.51
C ARG A 127 -17.52 9.24 44.41
N ILE A 128 -18.50 8.67 43.71
CA ILE A 128 -19.58 9.33 42.95
C ILE A 128 -20.51 10.09 43.90
N PRO A 129 -21.03 11.26 43.50
CA PRO A 129 -22.38 11.67 43.89
C PRO A 129 -23.30 11.84 42.67
N ARG A 130 -24.48 11.22 42.75
CA ARG A 130 -25.66 11.58 41.94
C ARG A 130 -26.30 12.82 42.56
N MET A 131 -26.70 13.79 41.72
CA MET A 131 -27.85 14.65 41.99
C MET A 131 -28.60 14.92 40.68
N ASN A 132 -29.88 14.55 40.69
CA ASN A 132 -30.90 15.02 39.76
C ASN A 132 -31.46 16.34 40.30
N GLN A 133 -31.71 17.32 39.42
CA GLN A 133 -32.96 18.08 39.45
C GLN A 133 -33.20 18.79 38.11
N THR A 134 -34.43 18.61 37.64
CA THR A 134 -34.99 19.00 36.35
C THR A 134 -35.51 20.43 36.43
N ILE A 135 -35.20 21.28 35.44
CA ILE A 135 -36.13 22.34 34.99
C ILE A 135 -36.11 22.35 33.45
N SER A 136 -37.29 22.13 32.90
CA SER A 136 -37.66 22.15 31.49
C SER A 136 -37.91 23.58 30.99
N VAL A 137 -37.28 23.98 29.88
CA VAL A 137 -37.83 24.95 28.91
C VAL A 137 -37.36 24.56 27.50
N GLU A 138 -38.24 24.75 26.52
CA GLU A 138 -38.30 24.18 25.17
C GLU A 138 -37.20 24.58 24.16
N CYS A 139 -37.26 23.94 23.00
CA CYS A 139 -36.17 23.57 22.09
C CYS A 139 -35.95 24.53 20.90
N ARG A 140 -34.68 24.87 20.57
CA ARG A 140 -33.99 24.47 19.31
C ARG A 140 -32.58 25.10 19.14
N GLN A 141 -31.58 24.25 19.41
CA GLN A 141 -30.31 23.99 18.69
C GLN A 141 -29.33 25.14 18.34
N GLN A 142 -28.30 25.33 19.18
CA GLN A 142 -26.87 24.96 18.95
C GLN A 142 -25.97 25.85 19.82
N ARG A 143 -25.54 25.32 20.97
CA ARG A 143 -24.41 25.86 21.76
C ARG A 143 -23.24 24.89 21.69
N GLN A 144 -22.08 25.46 21.38
CA GLN A 144 -20.76 24.84 21.24
C GLN A 144 -20.15 24.42 22.58
N GLN A 145 -19.14 23.53 22.46
CA GLN A 145 -18.14 23.01 23.42
C GLN A 145 -18.54 21.70 24.16
N ASN A 146 -17.75 20.62 24.25
CA ASN A 146 -16.36 20.32 23.87
C ASN A 146 -16.15 18.78 23.77
N ILE A 147 -15.27 18.38 22.83
CA ILE A 147 -14.35 17.21 22.76
C ILE A 147 -14.80 15.86 23.36
N ASN A 148 -15.34 14.99 22.48
CA ASN A 148 -15.02 13.55 22.32
C ASN A 148 -16.03 12.97 21.32
N ASN A 149 -15.58 12.10 20.41
CA ASN A 149 -16.30 11.52 19.26
C ASN A 149 -16.15 12.31 17.95
N LEU A 150 -15.02 12.10 17.27
CA LEU A 150 -14.84 12.44 15.86
C LEU A 150 -15.87 11.66 15.02
N LYS A 151 -16.92 12.35 14.57
CA LYS A 151 -17.63 11.97 13.35
C LYS A 151 -16.72 12.29 12.17
N VAL A 152 -16.11 11.26 11.59
CA VAL A 152 -15.51 11.35 10.26
C VAL A 152 -16.66 11.39 9.23
N LEU A 153 -17.21 12.58 9.04
CA LEU A 153 -17.89 12.96 7.81
C LEU A 153 -16.89 13.79 7.03
N ILE A 154 -16.13 13.13 6.15
CA ILE A 154 -15.30 13.83 5.17
C ILE A 154 -16.23 14.33 4.07
N THR A 155 -16.88 15.45 4.31
CA THR A 155 -17.28 16.37 3.24
C THR A 155 -16.22 17.47 3.13
N PRO A 156 -15.82 17.87 1.91
CA PRO A 156 -14.74 18.82 1.73
C PRO A 156 -15.19 20.21 2.20
N ARG A 157 -14.47 20.81 3.15
CA ARG A 157 -14.36 22.27 3.23
C ARG A 157 -13.04 22.65 2.57
N ILE A 158 -13.16 23.08 1.31
CA ILE A 158 -12.10 23.79 0.60
C ILE A 158 -12.00 25.17 1.25
N SER A 159 -10.95 25.44 2.01
CA SER A 159 -10.55 26.80 2.36
C SER A 159 -9.43 27.21 1.40
N SER A 160 -9.77 27.92 0.34
CA SER A 160 -8.78 28.62 -0.50
C SER A 160 -8.98 30.13 -0.34
N ASN A 161 -7.88 30.88 -0.44
CA ASN A 161 -7.89 32.34 -0.52
C ASN A 161 -8.91 32.79 -1.58
N SER A 162 -9.78 33.69 -1.17
CA SER A 162 -11.11 33.96 -1.74
C SER A 162 -11.15 34.56 -3.15
N ASN A 163 -10.01 34.80 -3.81
CA ASN A 163 -10.01 35.63 -5.02
C ASN A 163 -9.82 34.86 -6.33
N GLU A 164 -9.29 33.63 -6.32
CA GLU A 164 -9.20 32.80 -7.55
C GLU A 164 -10.35 31.80 -7.72
N LEU A 165 -11.11 31.51 -6.66
CA LEU A 165 -12.20 30.51 -6.70
C LEU A 165 -13.58 31.08 -7.08
N ASN A 166 -13.74 32.41 -7.08
CA ASN A 166 -15.04 33.07 -7.27
C ASN A 166 -15.59 33.03 -8.70
N SER A 167 -14.79 32.62 -9.69
CA SER A 167 -15.27 32.40 -11.06
C SER A 167 -15.69 30.95 -11.34
N LEU A 168 -15.50 30.01 -10.40
CA LEU A 168 -15.69 28.56 -10.64
C LEU A 168 -16.85 27.92 -9.85
N ASN A 169 -17.55 28.67 -9.00
CA ASN A 169 -18.53 28.11 -8.05
C ASN A 169 -19.99 28.43 -8.37
N LYS A 170 -20.48 28.01 -9.54
CA LYS A 170 -21.91 27.71 -9.73
C LYS A 170 -22.05 26.40 -10.53
N ASN A 171 -22.50 25.34 -9.85
CA ASN A 171 -23.09 24.12 -10.41
C ASN A 171 -22.17 22.98 -10.91
N LYS A 172 -21.32 22.37 -10.07
CA LYS A 172 -20.87 20.99 -10.30
C LYS A 172 -20.97 20.13 -9.04
N ASN A 173 -22.00 19.28 -8.98
CA ASN A 173 -22.14 18.23 -7.97
C ASN A 173 -21.18 17.08 -8.32
N TYR A 174 -20.07 16.96 -7.60
CA TYR A 174 -19.17 15.80 -7.72
C TYR A 174 -19.88 14.55 -7.18
N LYS A 175 -20.21 13.61 -8.07
CA LYS A 175 -20.85 12.35 -7.70
C LYS A 175 -19.80 11.39 -7.13
N CYS A 176 -19.99 10.96 -5.87
CA CYS A 176 -19.18 9.89 -5.27
C CYS A 176 -19.55 8.56 -5.95
N SER A 177 -18.59 7.91 -6.61
CA SER A 177 -18.83 6.68 -7.39
C SER A 177 -18.44 5.42 -6.63
N LYS A 178 -17.50 5.51 -5.68
CA LYS A 178 -16.94 4.37 -4.94
C LYS A 178 -16.34 4.85 -3.61
N GLN A 179 -16.14 3.96 -2.65
CA GLN A 179 -15.39 4.22 -1.42
C GLN A 179 -14.24 3.22 -1.31
N ILE A 180 -13.03 3.67 -0.98
CA ILE A 180 -11.86 2.82 -0.74
C ILE A 180 -11.77 2.56 0.78
N PRO A 181 -11.98 1.31 1.25
CA PRO A 181 -11.79 0.95 2.64
C PRO A 181 -10.31 1.00 3.02
N CYS A 182 -10.00 1.63 4.14
CA CYS A 182 -8.65 1.74 4.68
C CYS A 182 -8.70 1.56 6.20
N LEU A 183 -7.64 1.01 6.79
CA LEU A 183 -7.44 1.01 8.23
C LEU A 183 -6.49 2.17 8.58
N TYR A 184 -6.98 3.16 9.33
CA TYR A 184 -6.16 4.30 9.74
C TYR A 184 -5.81 4.23 11.22
N LEU A 185 -4.58 3.86 11.52
CA LEU A 185 -4.07 3.81 12.88
C LEU A 185 -3.17 5.02 13.16
N LYS A 186 -3.64 5.91 14.04
CA LYS A 186 -2.88 7.10 14.45
C LYS A 186 -1.72 6.72 15.37
N ALA A 187 -0.56 7.35 15.19
CA ALA A 187 0.55 7.22 16.12
C ALA A 187 0.13 7.59 17.55
N LEU A 188 0.74 6.94 18.54
CA LEU A 188 0.51 7.26 19.96
C LEU A 188 1.08 8.63 20.36
N ILE A 189 2.05 9.13 19.59
CA ILE A 189 2.65 10.46 19.76
C ILE A 189 2.42 11.31 18.51
N PRO A 190 2.38 12.66 18.62
CA PRO A 190 2.26 13.54 17.46
C PRO A 190 3.39 13.32 16.45
N THR A 191 3.03 13.11 15.18
CA THR A 191 3.99 12.90 14.10
C THR A 191 3.42 13.41 12.77
N LYS A 192 4.30 13.91 11.91
CA LYS A 192 3.97 14.29 10.54
C LYS A 192 4.13 13.13 9.55
N LYS A 193 4.74 12.03 9.99
CA LYS A 193 5.10 10.88 9.16
C LYS A 193 3.94 9.89 9.06
N THR A 194 3.66 9.44 7.84
CA THR A 194 2.58 8.50 7.56
C THR A 194 3.07 7.38 6.65
N ILE A 195 2.89 6.14 7.10
CA ILE A 195 3.14 4.94 6.30
C ILE A 195 1.85 4.64 5.52
N LEU A 196 1.93 4.61 4.19
CA LEU A 196 0.92 4.01 3.33
C LEU A 196 1.29 2.54 3.14
N TYR A 197 0.52 1.64 3.74
CA TYR A 197 0.80 0.20 3.72
C TYR A 197 -0.11 -0.55 2.74
N PHE A 198 0.52 -1.36 1.88
CA PHE A 198 -0.10 -2.18 0.86
C PHE A 198 0.15 -3.66 1.19
N HIS A 199 -0.90 -4.36 1.63
CA HIS A 199 -0.82 -5.74 2.12
C HIS A 199 -0.52 -6.75 1.01
N ALA A 200 -0.16 -7.98 1.42
CA ALA A 200 0.17 -9.06 0.49
C ALA A 200 -1.06 -9.75 -0.09
N ASN A 201 -0.80 -10.67 -1.02
CA ASN A 201 -1.82 -11.55 -1.56
C ASN A 201 -2.38 -12.47 -0.48
N CYS A 202 -3.67 -12.82 -0.57
CA CYS A 202 -4.39 -13.58 0.46
C CYS A 202 -4.40 -12.94 1.87
N GLU A 203 -4.03 -11.66 1.99
CA GLU A 203 -4.25 -10.85 3.20
C GLU A 203 -5.40 -9.86 2.96
N ASP A 204 -5.84 -9.22 4.02
CA ASP A 204 -6.85 -8.17 4.07
C ASP A 204 -6.50 -7.20 5.21
N LEU A 205 -7.33 -6.18 5.44
CA LEU A 205 -7.07 -5.21 6.51
C LEU A 205 -6.98 -5.84 7.91
N LEU A 206 -7.77 -6.88 8.21
CA LEU A 206 -7.77 -7.51 9.53
C LEU A 206 -6.54 -8.40 9.74
N SER A 207 -6.24 -9.28 8.78
CA SER A 207 -5.09 -10.19 8.86
C SER A 207 -3.74 -9.45 8.85
N SER A 208 -3.68 -8.27 8.24
CA SER A 208 -2.50 -7.41 8.29
C SER A 208 -2.39 -6.52 9.55
N TYR A 209 -3.43 -6.46 10.39
CA TYR A 209 -3.51 -5.56 11.54
C TYR A 209 -2.30 -5.68 12.47
N ASN A 210 -1.88 -6.91 12.81
CA ASN A 210 -0.76 -7.13 13.75
C ASN A 210 0.55 -6.49 13.27
N LEU A 211 0.83 -6.56 11.96
CA LEU A 211 2.02 -5.91 11.39
C LEU A 211 1.84 -4.38 11.36
N VAL A 212 0.68 -3.90 10.96
CA VAL A 212 0.36 -2.46 10.87
C VAL A 212 0.44 -1.79 12.25
N ASP A 213 -0.14 -2.41 13.28
CA ASP A 213 -0.10 -1.91 14.65
C ASP A 213 1.31 -2.01 15.27
N PHE A 214 2.06 -3.06 14.93
CA PHE A 214 3.48 -3.15 15.29
C PHE A 214 4.29 -1.99 14.68
N LEU A 215 4.11 -1.71 13.39
CA LEU A 215 4.78 -0.60 12.70
C LEU A 215 4.41 0.74 13.36
N ARG A 216 3.13 0.97 13.65
CA ARG A 216 2.65 2.18 14.31
C ARG A 216 3.33 2.42 15.66
N HIS A 217 3.40 1.38 16.50
CA HIS A 217 4.02 1.47 17.82
C HIS A 217 5.54 1.71 17.72
N ASN A 218 6.25 0.88 16.96
CA ASN A 218 7.72 0.89 16.99
C ASN A 218 8.34 1.97 16.09
N MET A 219 7.70 2.31 14.96
CA MET A 219 8.16 3.41 14.10
C MET A 219 7.67 4.78 14.59
N LYS A 220 6.66 4.82 15.46
CA LYS A 220 6.01 6.07 15.96
C LYS A 220 5.45 6.94 14.82
N MET A 221 4.81 6.29 13.85
CA MET A 221 4.25 6.92 12.64
C MET A 221 2.77 6.59 12.51
N ASN A 222 2.01 7.46 11.84
CA ASN A 222 0.64 7.10 11.45
C ASN A 222 0.72 6.00 10.39
N VAL A 223 -0.24 5.08 10.37
CA VAL A 223 -0.31 4.04 9.33
C VAL A 223 -1.69 4.06 8.70
N LEU A 224 -1.71 4.16 7.37
CA LEU A 224 -2.91 4.00 6.55
C LEU A 224 -2.72 2.72 5.71
N SER A 225 -3.35 1.63 6.13
CA SER A 225 -3.39 0.39 5.36
C SER A 225 -4.56 0.42 4.39
N VAL A 226 -4.36 -0.04 3.16
CA VAL A 226 -5.32 0.11 2.05
C VAL A 226 -5.85 -1.26 1.63
N GLU A 227 -7.17 -1.41 1.55
CA GLU A 227 -7.81 -2.63 1.01
C GLU A 227 -7.89 -2.57 -0.53
N TYR A 228 -7.72 -3.72 -1.19
CA TYR A 228 -7.83 -3.82 -2.65
C TYR A 228 -9.24 -4.21 -3.11
N PRO A 229 -9.71 -3.77 -4.29
CA PRO A 229 -10.98 -4.22 -4.85
C PRO A 229 -11.07 -5.75 -4.89
N GLY A 230 -12.15 -6.32 -4.38
CA GLY A 230 -12.36 -7.77 -4.31
C GLY A 230 -11.76 -8.44 -3.07
N TYR A 231 -10.88 -7.77 -2.31
CA TYR A 231 -10.31 -8.26 -1.05
C TYR A 231 -11.13 -7.83 0.16
N GLY A 232 -11.15 -8.69 1.18
CA GLY A 232 -11.75 -8.38 2.48
C GLY A 232 -13.14 -7.76 2.36
N VAL A 233 -13.26 -6.53 2.88
CA VAL A 233 -14.52 -5.77 2.89
C VAL A 233 -14.78 -5.01 1.57
N TYR A 234 -13.80 -4.93 0.67
CA TYR A 234 -13.91 -4.12 -0.53
C TYR A 234 -14.56 -4.89 -1.70
N GLN A 235 -15.74 -4.42 -2.11
CA GLN A 235 -16.41 -4.96 -3.30
C GLN A 235 -15.69 -4.63 -4.60
N GLY A 236 -15.86 -5.49 -5.60
CA GLY A 236 -15.24 -5.36 -6.92
C GLY A 236 -14.47 -6.61 -7.32
N GLN A 237 -13.66 -6.46 -8.37
CA GLN A 237 -12.79 -7.52 -8.88
C GLN A 237 -11.31 -7.16 -8.65
N PRO A 238 -10.50 -8.12 -8.20
CA PRO A 238 -9.09 -7.91 -7.86
C PRO A 238 -8.23 -7.91 -9.13
N ASN A 239 -8.30 -6.82 -9.89
CA ASN A 239 -7.46 -6.62 -11.06
C ASN A 239 -6.41 -5.52 -10.81
N GLU A 240 -5.23 -5.69 -11.43
CA GLU A 240 -4.10 -4.77 -11.24
C GLU A 240 -4.47 -3.32 -11.59
N GLU A 241 -5.16 -3.09 -12.71
CA GLU A 241 -5.51 -1.75 -13.17
C GLU A 241 -6.33 -0.97 -12.14
N ASN A 242 -7.36 -1.60 -11.58
CA ASN A 242 -8.20 -1.01 -10.53
C ASN A 242 -7.42 -0.81 -9.23
N ILE A 243 -6.56 -1.76 -8.85
CA ILE A 243 -5.72 -1.64 -7.65
C ILE A 243 -4.78 -0.44 -7.78
N LEU A 244 -4.09 -0.31 -8.92
CA LEU A 244 -3.16 0.79 -9.15
C LEU A 244 -3.89 2.13 -9.25
N LYS A 245 -5.06 2.16 -9.91
CA LYS A 245 -5.89 3.37 -10.01
C LYS A 245 -6.40 3.85 -8.65
N ASP A 246 -6.89 2.94 -7.80
CA ASP A 246 -7.31 3.27 -6.43
C ASP A 246 -6.13 3.75 -5.60
N ALA A 247 -4.96 3.09 -5.71
CA ALA A 247 -3.75 3.48 -5.00
C ALA A 247 -3.26 4.87 -5.40
N GLU A 248 -3.26 5.20 -6.70
CA GLU A 248 -2.91 6.54 -7.19
C GLU A 248 -3.86 7.60 -6.67
N TYR A 249 -5.17 7.32 -6.71
CA TYR A 249 -6.17 8.21 -6.16
C TYR A 249 -5.94 8.44 -4.67
N LEU A 250 -5.70 7.38 -3.90
CA LEU A 250 -5.47 7.43 -2.47
C LEU A 250 -4.20 8.21 -2.12
N TYR A 251 -3.09 7.97 -2.84
CA TYR A 251 -1.85 8.71 -2.63
C TYR A 251 -2.06 10.21 -2.83
N LYS A 252 -2.69 10.60 -3.95
CA LYS A 252 -3.04 12.00 -4.22
C LYS A 252 -3.99 12.54 -3.17
N TYR A 253 -5.01 11.78 -2.78
CA TYR A 253 -5.95 12.18 -1.75
C TYR A 253 -5.24 12.51 -0.43
N VAL A 254 -4.32 11.64 0.02
CA VAL A 254 -3.51 11.88 1.23
C VAL A 254 -2.56 13.08 1.07
N ALA A 255 -1.89 13.20 -0.08
CA ALA A 255 -0.98 14.31 -0.32
C ALA A 255 -1.70 15.67 -0.35
N PHE A 256 -2.88 15.74 -0.99
CA PHE A 256 -3.60 17.00 -1.22
C PHE A 256 -4.62 17.35 -0.13
N HIS A 257 -5.30 16.38 0.48
CA HIS A 257 -6.42 16.65 1.39
C HIS A 257 -6.05 16.58 2.87
N SER A 258 -5.13 15.69 3.26
CA SER A 258 -4.69 15.59 4.66
C SER A 258 -3.43 16.40 4.98
N VAL A 259 -2.99 17.27 4.05
CA VAL A 259 -1.83 18.18 4.21
C VAL A 259 -0.54 17.41 4.57
N VAL A 260 -0.45 16.14 4.17
CA VAL A 260 0.76 15.33 4.37
C VAL A 260 1.69 15.61 3.18
N GLN A 261 2.79 16.30 3.46
CA GLN A 261 3.84 16.52 2.45
C GLN A 261 4.40 15.17 1.98
N GLU A 262 4.69 15.02 0.68
CA GLU A 262 5.21 13.76 0.12
C GLU A 262 6.47 13.26 0.84
N LYS A 263 7.38 14.17 1.24
CA LYS A 263 8.59 13.83 2.03
C LYS A 263 8.30 13.19 3.39
N ASN A 264 7.08 13.30 3.89
CA ASN A 264 6.63 12.68 5.12
C ASN A 264 5.86 11.37 4.88
N MET A 265 5.62 11.00 3.62
CA MET A 265 4.97 9.76 3.26
C MET A 265 6.02 8.66 3.09
N ILE A 266 5.74 7.49 3.65
CA ILE A 266 6.52 6.27 3.46
C ILE A 266 5.60 5.28 2.78
N VAL A 267 5.93 4.89 1.55
CA VAL A 267 5.12 3.94 0.79
C VAL A 267 5.70 2.56 1.01
N MET A 268 4.93 1.67 1.63
CA MET A 268 5.37 0.35 2.04
C MET A 268 4.48 -0.73 1.44
N GLY A 269 5.08 -1.74 0.83
CA GLY A 269 4.35 -2.87 0.26
C GLY A 269 4.98 -4.21 0.61
N ARG A 270 4.14 -5.25 0.77
CA ARG A 270 4.56 -6.63 1.00
C ARG A 270 4.10 -7.55 -0.12
N SER A 271 5.00 -8.38 -0.65
CA SER A 271 4.69 -9.31 -1.76
C SER A 271 3.97 -8.57 -2.90
N ILE A 272 2.74 -8.92 -3.29
CA ILE A 272 1.95 -8.18 -4.31
C ILE A 272 1.84 -6.67 -4.04
N GLY A 273 1.78 -6.26 -2.77
CA GLY A 273 1.75 -4.85 -2.38
C GLY A 273 3.02 -4.09 -2.78
N THR A 274 4.15 -4.78 -3.00
CA THR A 274 5.37 -4.16 -3.56
C THR A 274 5.15 -3.67 -4.99
N GLY A 275 4.27 -4.34 -5.75
CA GLY A 275 3.82 -3.91 -7.06
C GLY A 275 3.11 -2.56 -7.04
N VAL A 276 2.26 -2.36 -6.04
CA VAL A 276 1.50 -1.13 -5.82
C VAL A 276 2.41 -0.03 -5.29
N ALA A 277 3.23 -0.34 -4.29
CA ALA A 277 4.17 0.57 -3.67
C ALA A 277 5.21 1.12 -4.68
N CYS A 278 5.81 0.23 -5.48
CA CYS A 278 6.79 0.60 -6.51
C CYS A 278 6.13 1.43 -7.62
N HIS A 279 4.90 1.09 -8.02
CA HIS A 279 4.12 1.90 -8.96
C HIS A 279 3.93 3.34 -8.47
N LEU A 280 3.49 3.52 -7.22
CA LEU A 280 3.33 4.85 -6.66
C LEU A 280 4.65 5.63 -6.59
N ALA A 281 5.72 5.00 -6.12
CA ALA A 281 7.03 5.64 -6.03
C ALA A 281 7.69 5.91 -7.39
N SER A 282 7.22 5.27 -8.47
CA SER A 282 7.65 5.59 -9.84
C SER A 282 6.96 6.85 -10.39
N LEU A 283 5.78 7.20 -9.87
CA LEU A 283 4.98 8.36 -10.29
C LEU A 283 5.14 9.57 -9.37
N PHE A 284 5.34 9.33 -8.08
CA PHE A 284 5.43 10.32 -7.01
C PHE A 284 6.78 10.24 -6.29
N GLN A 285 7.04 11.16 -5.37
CA GLN A 285 8.31 11.22 -4.62
C GLN A 285 8.05 11.14 -3.11
N PRO A 286 7.57 9.98 -2.60
CA PRO A 286 7.46 9.78 -1.16
C PRO A 286 8.84 9.96 -0.49
N GLY A 287 8.86 10.25 0.81
CA GLY A 287 10.12 10.32 1.57
C GLY A 287 10.92 9.01 1.56
N LEU A 288 10.25 7.86 1.42
CA LEU A 288 10.87 6.54 1.38
C LEU A 288 9.94 5.52 0.70
N LEU A 289 10.51 4.64 -0.11
CA LEU A 289 9.86 3.41 -0.60
C LEU A 289 10.39 2.21 0.20
N VAL A 290 9.49 1.38 0.72
CA VAL A 290 9.83 0.15 1.45
C VAL A 290 9.19 -1.06 0.76
N LEU A 291 10.01 -2.02 0.37
CA LEU A 291 9.60 -3.22 -0.34
C LEU A 291 9.94 -4.48 0.47
N ILE A 292 8.93 -5.26 0.87
CA ILE A 292 9.09 -6.48 1.66
C ILE A 292 8.76 -7.71 0.80
N SER A 293 9.71 -8.63 0.64
CA SER A 293 9.68 -9.76 -0.30
C SER A 293 9.21 -9.35 -1.72
N PRO A 294 9.85 -8.34 -2.36
CA PRO A 294 9.45 -7.90 -3.69
C PRO A 294 9.84 -8.88 -4.78
N PHE A 295 9.21 -8.73 -5.94
CA PHE A 295 9.47 -9.53 -7.14
C PHE A 295 9.64 -8.61 -8.36
N LEU A 296 10.30 -9.09 -9.41
CA LEU A 296 10.56 -8.30 -10.62
C LEU A 296 9.28 -8.06 -11.43
N SER A 297 8.49 -9.12 -11.60
CA SER A 297 7.15 -9.09 -12.16
C SER A 297 6.45 -10.44 -11.90
N LEU A 298 5.14 -10.51 -12.10
CA LEU A 298 4.40 -11.77 -11.92
C LEU A 298 4.94 -12.86 -12.86
N GLN A 299 5.26 -12.52 -14.11
CA GLN A 299 5.86 -13.48 -15.01
C GLN A 299 7.23 -13.95 -14.57
N GLU A 300 8.06 -13.12 -13.91
CA GLU A 300 9.38 -13.56 -13.44
C GLU A 300 9.28 -14.55 -12.28
N ILE A 301 8.30 -14.42 -11.37
CA ILE A 301 8.00 -15.45 -10.36
C ILE A 301 7.67 -16.79 -11.05
N VAL A 302 6.80 -16.75 -12.07
CA VAL A 302 6.40 -17.95 -12.79
C VAL A 302 7.56 -18.53 -13.60
N ASN A 303 8.36 -17.69 -14.23
CA ASN A 303 9.52 -18.08 -15.03
C ASN A 303 10.54 -18.87 -14.21
N GLU A 304 10.81 -18.43 -12.98
CA GLU A 304 11.79 -19.06 -12.10
C GLU A 304 11.37 -20.48 -11.68
N LYS A 305 10.07 -20.69 -11.45
CA LYS A 305 9.54 -21.99 -11.01
C LYS A 305 9.10 -22.91 -12.15
N TYR A 306 8.54 -22.31 -13.19
CA TYR A 306 7.87 -22.98 -14.30
C TYR A 306 8.13 -22.24 -15.63
N PRO A 307 9.38 -22.26 -16.15
CA PRO A 307 9.77 -21.47 -17.32
C PRO A 307 8.96 -21.79 -18.58
N LEU A 308 8.46 -23.02 -18.71
CA LEU A 308 7.67 -23.46 -19.87
C LEU A 308 6.30 -22.78 -19.97
N VAL A 309 5.75 -22.26 -18.87
CA VAL A 309 4.40 -21.65 -18.84
C VAL A 309 4.44 -20.12 -18.68
N LYS A 310 5.62 -19.49 -18.65
CA LYS A 310 5.78 -18.02 -18.51
C LYS A 310 4.85 -17.24 -19.46
N LYS A 311 4.84 -17.62 -20.74
CA LYS A 311 4.08 -16.92 -21.80
C LYS A 311 2.56 -17.05 -21.66
N MET A 312 2.08 -17.94 -20.80
CA MET A 312 0.65 -18.15 -20.55
C MET A 312 0.11 -17.21 -19.46
N VAL A 313 0.99 -16.50 -18.75
CA VAL A 313 0.62 -15.59 -17.66
C VAL A 313 0.68 -14.17 -18.16
N LYS A 314 -0.39 -13.39 -17.98
CA LYS A 314 -0.34 -11.96 -18.26
C LYS A 314 0.74 -11.30 -17.39
N GLU A 315 1.57 -10.48 -18.00
CA GLU A 315 2.56 -9.70 -17.25
C GLU A 315 1.86 -8.69 -16.34
N ARG A 316 2.26 -8.65 -15.07
CA ARG A 316 1.65 -7.82 -14.03
C ARG A 316 2.69 -7.32 -13.05
N PHE A 317 2.47 -6.12 -12.52
CA PHE A 317 3.31 -5.47 -11.52
C PHE A 317 4.78 -5.48 -11.93
N VAL A 318 5.09 -4.88 -13.08
CA VAL A 318 6.43 -4.85 -13.68
C VAL A 318 7.38 -3.94 -12.91
N ASN A 319 7.77 -4.38 -11.72
CA ASN A 319 8.61 -3.64 -10.78
C ASN A 319 10.01 -3.38 -11.33
N LYS A 320 10.55 -4.30 -12.14
CA LYS A 320 11.86 -4.12 -12.81
C LYS A 320 11.94 -2.84 -13.65
N ASP A 321 10.84 -2.41 -14.24
CA ASP A 321 10.77 -1.20 -15.07
C ASP A 321 10.42 0.03 -14.22
N LYS A 322 9.55 -0.15 -13.21
CA LYS A 322 9.11 0.92 -12.30
C LYS A 322 10.21 1.37 -11.36
N ILE A 323 11.02 0.45 -10.83
CA ILE A 323 12.07 0.74 -9.84
C ILE A 323 13.15 1.68 -10.40
N GLN A 324 13.42 1.60 -11.71
CA GLN A 324 14.38 2.46 -12.41
C GLN A 324 13.93 3.94 -12.45
N GLN A 325 12.63 4.19 -12.29
CA GLN A 325 12.01 5.52 -12.30
C GLN A 325 11.85 6.11 -10.89
N VAL A 326 12.06 5.30 -9.84
CA VAL A 326 11.94 5.74 -8.45
C VAL A 326 13.07 6.70 -8.10
N LYS A 327 12.70 7.89 -7.62
CA LYS A 327 13.64 8.94 -7.18
C LYS A 327 13.83 8.97 -5.67
N SER A 328 12.85 8.47 -4.93
CA SER A 328 12.91 8.34 -3.48
C SER A 328 13.97 7.32 -3.06
N PRO A 329 14.54 7.46 -1.84
CA PRO A 329 15.30 6.37 -1.24
C PRO A 329 14.46 5.09 -1.16
N VAL A 330 15.11 3.94 -1.29
CA VAL A 330 14.47 2.62 -1.34
C VAL A 330 15.08 1.70 -0.28
N TYR A 331 14.23 1.03 0.48
CA TYR A 331 14.60 -0.04 1.39
C TYR A 331 13.97 -1.36 0.92
N ILE A 332 14.79 -2.38 0.67
CA ILE A 332 14.37 -3.72 0.26
C ILE A 332 14.66 -4.70 1.40
N LEU A 333 13.64 -5.41 1.86
CA LEU A 333 13.76 -6.53 2.79
C LEU A 333 13.36 -7.82 2.08
N HIS A 334 14.26 -8.81 2.01
CA HIS A 334 13.97 -10.06 1.32
C HIS A 334 14.62 -11.27 1.98
N GLY A 335 13.84 -12.25 2.42
CA GLY A 335 14.37 -13.44 3.10
C GLY A 335 15.15 -14.40 2.21
N VAL A 336 16.24 -14.95 2.73
CA VAL A 336 17.02 -15.98 2.03
C VAL A 336 16.23 -17.29 1.89
N LYS A 337 15.33 -17.60 2.83
CA LYS A 337 14.46 -18.79 2.81
C LYS A 337 13.10 -18.52 2.17
N ASP A 338 12.97 -17.48 1.36
CA ASP A 338 11.75 -17.18 0.62
C ASP A 338 11.56 -18.17 -0.55
N ASN A 339 10.74 -19.19 -0.30
CA ASN A 339 10.38 -20.23 -1.28
C ASN A 339 9.24 -19.80 -2.21
N ILE A 340 8.66 -18.61 -2.03
CA ILE A 340 7.56 -18.10 -2.88
C ILE A 340 8.15 -17.18 -3.95
N VAL A 341 8.95 -16.20 -3.54
CA VAL A 341 9.71 -15.30 -4.40
C VAL A 341 11.16 -15.39 -4.00
N SER A 342 12.01 -15.90 -4.88
CA SER A 342 13.44 -16.03 -4.58
C SER A 342 14.08 -14.69 -4.22
N VAL A 343 15.02 -14.73 -3.27
CA VAL A 343 15.84 -13.58 -2.87
C VAL A 343 16.59 -12.94 -4.05
N GLU A 344 16.88 -13.72 -5.09
CA GLU A 344 17.52 -13.23 -6.31
C GLU A 344 16.68 -12.18 -7.04
N GLN A 345 15.34 -12.21 -6.90
CA GLN A 345 14.49 -11.15 -7.47
C GLN A 345 14.64 -9.83 -6.71
N GLY A 346 14.73 -9.88 -5.37
CA GLY A 346 15.00 -8.71 -4.54
C GLY A 346 16.38 -8.11 -4.83
N LYS A 347 17.41 -8.94 -4.99
CA LYS A 347 18.76 -8.50 -5.38
C LYS A 347 18.78 -7.83 -6.76
N LYS A 348 18.10 -8.42 -7.76
CA LYS A 348 17.98 -7.80 -9.09
C LYS A 348 17.25 -6.45 -9.05
N LEU A 349 16.21 -6.30 -8.22
CA LEU A 349 15.57 -4.99 -8.04
C LEU A 349 16.50 -3.96 -7.40
N TYR A 350 17.33 -4.38 -6.43
CA TYR A 350 18.36 -3.53 -5.85
C TYR A 350 19.36 -3.06 -6.92
N GLU A 351 19.83 -3.97 -7.79
CA GLU A 351 20.75 -3.65 -8.90
C GLU A 351 20.14 -2.70 -9.93
N LEU A 352 18.82 -2.82 -10.19
CA LEU A 352 18.09 -1.95 -11.13
C LEU A 352 17.69 -0.59 -10.51
N CYS A 353 17.90 -0.39 -9.21
CA CYS A 353 17.49 0.85 -8.54
C CYS A 353 18.49 1.98 -8.80
N ASN A 354 18.01 3.10 -9.35
CA ASN A 354 18.83 4.27 -9.67
C ASN A 354 18.92 5.29 -8.52
N SER A 355 18.26 5.04 -7.40
CA SER A 355 18.25 5.93 -6.23
C SER A 355 19.00 5.32 -5.04
N ALA A 356 19.14 6.08 -3.95
CA ALA A 356 19.74 5.57 -2.72
C ALA A 356 18.97 4.33 -2.25
N CYS A 357 19.60 3.15 -2.34
CA CYS A 357 18.95 1.89 -2.06
C CYS A 357 19.72 1.10 -1.00
N LEU A 358 18.99 0.48 -0.07
CA LEU A 358 19.53 -0.50 0.87
C LEU A 358 18.76 -1.81 0.72
N ILE A 359 19.47 -2.92 0.60
CA ILE A 359 18.89 -4.26 0.66
C ILE A 359 19.34 -5.00 1.92
N ARG A 360 18.39 -5.67 2.57
CA ARG A 360 18.61 -6.57 3.71
C ARG A 360 18.07 -7.95 3.38
N THR A 361 18.88 -8.97 3.63
CA THR A 361 18.56 -10.36 3.35
C THR A 361 18.69 -11.26 4.57
N PRO A 362 17.74 -11.22 5.53
CA PRO A 362 17.83 -12.04 6.73
C PRO A 362 17.86 -13.54 6.37
N PRO A 363 18.79 -14.32 6.97
CA PRO A 363 18.99 -15.72 6.59
C PRO A 363 17.80 -16.63 6.95
N GLU A 364 17.05 -16.26 7.99
CA GLU A 364 15.92 -17.06 8.50
C GLU A 364 14.55 -16.58 8.01
N MET A 365 14.50 -15.39 7.37
CA MET A 365 13.26 -14.87 6.84
C MET A 365 12.77 -15.72 5.66
N THR A 366 11.47 -16.01 5.69
CA THR A 366 10.71 -16.64 4.59
C THR A 366 9.74 -15.61 4.00
N HIS A 367 8.91 -16.00 3.02
CA HIS A 367 7.94 -15.09 2.40
C HIS A 367 6.93 -14.47 3.39
N THR A 368 6.52 -15.24 4.40
CA THR A 368 5.44 -14.86 5.33
C THR A 368 5.90 -14.77 6.78
N ARG A 369 7.09 -15.28 7.11
CA ARG A 369 7.65 -15.26 8.47
C ARG A 369 8.95 -14.47 8.50
N PHE A 370 8.97 -13.42 9.31
CA PHE A 370 10.12 -12.58 9.61
C PHE A 370 9.93 -11.92 10.96
N GLN A 371 11.02 -11.51 11.59
CA GLN A 371 11.01 -10.82 12.88
C GLN A 371 10.76 -9.33 12.64
N PHE A 372 9.60 -8.82 13.06
CA PHE A 372 9.23 -7.44 12.76
C PHE A 372 10.21 -6.40 13.32
N GLU A 373 10.82 -6.65 14.49
CA GLU A 373 11.79 -5.73 15.07
C GLU A 373 13.16 -5.83 14.39
N ASN A 374 13.75 -7.02 14.41
CA ASN A 374 15.14 -7.24 14.01
C ASN A 374 15.34 -7.24 12.49
N ASP A 375 14.37 -7.75 11.73
CA ASP A 375 14.49 -7.83 10.27
C ASP A 375 13.99 -6.54 9.60
N LEU A 376 12.99 -5.87 10.17
CA LEU A 376 12.32 -4.73 9.56
C LEU A 376 12.53 -3.41 10.32
N CYS A 377 11.98 -3.26 11.53
CA CYS A 377 11.83 -1.95 12.18
C CYS A 377 13.18 -1.30 12.55
N GLN A 378 14.05 -1.98 13.28
CA GLN A 378 15.34 -1.41 13.70
C GLN A 378 16.24 -1.06 12.51
N PRO A 379 16.47 -1.96 11.53
CA PRO A 379 17.30 -1.62 10.38
C PRO A 379 16.68 -0.51 9.51
N LEU A 380 15.35 -0.49 9.36
CA LEU A 380 14.65 0.57 8.63
C LEU A 380 14.82 1.93 9.32
N LEU A 381 14.63 2.01 10.64
CA LEU A 381 14.88 3.24 11.40
C LEU A 381 16.32 3.71 11.27
N ASN A 382 17.29 2.80 11.31
CA ASN A 382 18.70 3.13 11.09
C ASN A 382 18.95 3.72 9.70
N PHE A 383 18.38 3.12 8.66
CA PHE A 383 18.45 3.66 7.30
C PHE A 383 17.81 5.04 7.19
N MET A 384 16.65 5.24 7.82
CA MET A 384 15.98 6.54 7.86
C MET A 384 16.81 7.62 8.57
N ARG A 385 17.53 7.26 9.66
CA ARG A 385 18.46 8.19 10.34
C ARG A 385 19.61 8.60 9.44
N GLN A 386 20.21 7.65 8.70
CA GLN A 386 21.30 7.94 7.76
C GLN A 386 20.88 8.90 6.65
N LEU A 387 19.60 8.90 6.29
CA LEU A 387 19.01 9.78 5.27
C LEU A 387 18.42 11.09 5.83
N ASN A 388 18.55 11.35 7.14
CA ASN A 388 17.93 12.50 7.81
C ASN A 388 16.40 12.58 7.60
N LEU A 389 15.73 11.42 7.64
CA LEU A 389 14.28 11.30 7.48
C LEU A 389 13.50 11.23 8.80
N LEU A 390 14.17 11.21 9.96
CA LEU A 390 13.55 11.16 11.29
C LEU A 390 13.69 12.48 12.05
#